data_AF-B1FWX2-F1
#
_entry.id   AF-B1FWX2-F1
#
_cell.length_a   1.000
_cell.length_b   1.000
_cell.length_c   1.000
_cell.angle_alpha   90.00
_cell.angle_beta   90.00
_cell.angle_gamma   90.00
#
_symmetry.space_group_name_H-M   'P 1'
#
loop_
_entity.id
_entity.type
_entity.pdbx_description
1 polymer ?
#
loop_
_entity_poly.entity_id
_entity_poly.type
_entity_poly.pdbx_seq_one_letter_code
_entity_poly.pdbx_strand_id
1 'polypeptide(L)'
;MFSFFKRFKGSKESENAPDESQAAPDDLLDEPPAVEAPAAPRADADARADAPGSIATPPAAAEPQFVPQAQPETDVEEASLETVEIVPPPVPDESAKRSWLTRLKTGLSKTSSSITGIFVGAKIDEDLYEELETALLMSDAGVDATEFLLEALREKVRAERLTEPQQVKAALRTLLVDLLKPLEKSLMLGRAKPLVMMIAGVNGAGKTTSIGKLAKHLQSFDQSVLLAAGDTFRAAAREQLAIWGQRNNVTVVAQESGDPAAVIFDAVGAARARKIDVMMADTAGRLPTQLHLMEELRKVKRVIGKAQDGAPHEVLLVIDANTGQNALAQVKAFDDALGLTGLIVTKLDGTAKGGILAAIARQRPIPVYFIGVGEKVEDLQPFSAEEFSDALLGG
;
A
#
# COMPACT_ATOMS: atom_id res chain seq x y z
N MET A 1 31.80 -42.15 -21.01
CA MET A 1 31.85 -43.62 -21.18
C MET A 1 32.31 -44.24 -19.86
N PHE A 2 31.48 -45.12 -19.29
CA PHE A 2 31.71 -46.21 -18.31
C PHE A 2 32.88 -46.09 -17.29
N SER A 3 32.63 -45.99 -15.97
CA SER A 3 32.13 -46.99 -15.00
C SER A 3 33.11 -48.14 -14.70
N PHE A 4 33.22 -48.52 -13.42
CA PHE A 4 33.62 -49.81 -12.79
C PHE A 4 34.50 -49.54 -11.53
N PHE A 5 34.34 -50.13 -10.34
CA PHE A 5 33.46 -51.19 -9.85
C PHE A 5 33.42 -51.22 -8.30
N LYS A 6 32.41 -51.92 -7.78
CA LYS A 6 31.98 -52.12 -6.39
C LYS A 6 32.79 -53.18 -5.62
N ARG A 7 33.02 -52.92 -4.32
CA ARG A 7 32.53 -53.64 -3.11
C ARG A 7 32.84 -55.14 -2.86
N PHE A 8 33.40 -55.43 -1.68
CA PHE A 8 33.27 -56.63 -0.82
C PHE A 8 33.33 -56.12 0.65
N LYS A 9 32.35 -56.26 1.57
CA LYS A 9 31.76 -57.43 2.29
C LYS A 9 32.84 -58.30 2.97
N GLY A 10 32.92 -58.55 4.29
CA GLY A 10 32.12 -58.23 5.49
C GLY A 10 32.67 -58.97 6.74
N SER A 11 32.04 -58.74 7.92
CA SER A 11 32.05 -59.51 9.21
C SER A 11 33.38 -59.60 10.01
N LYS A 12 33.46 -59.56 11.36
CA LYS A 12 32.50 -59.90 12.46
C LYS A 12 33.06 -59.44 13.85
N GLU A 13 32.15 -59.11 14.79
CA GLU A 13 32.13 -59.29 16.29
C GLU A 13 33.40 -58.92 17.15
N SER A 14 33.35 -58.27 18.33
CA SER A 14 32.49 -58.51 19.51
C SER A 14 32.57 -57.38 20.59
N GLU A 15 31.49 -57.28 21.40
CA GLU A 15 31.40 -56.96 22.85
C GLU A 15 31.86 -55.61 23.45
N ASN A 16 30.92 -54.74 23.84
CA ASN A 16 30.45 -54.57 25.24
C ASN A 16 29.55 -53.32 25.39
N ALA A 17 28.38 -53.49 26.00
CA ALA A 17 27.52 -52.44 26.56
C ALA A 17 27.66 -52.42 28.10
N PRO A 18 27.29 -51.33 28.80
CA PRO A 18 25.90 -51.13 29.27
C PRO A 18 25.40 -49.68 29.01
N ASP A 19 24.18 -49.48 28.53
CA ASP A 19 22.89 -49.41 29.26
C ASP A 19 22.64 -48.05 29.94
N GLU A 20 21.68 -47.28 29.40
CA GLU A 20 20.66 -46.60 30.19
C GLU A 20 19.55 -45.97 29.31
N SER A 21 18.31 -46.38 29.59
CA SER A 21 17.04 -45.63 29.49
C SER A 21 16.46 -45.34 28.09
N GLN A 22 15.51 -46.16 27.58
CA GLN A 22 14.04 -46.11 27.82
C GLN A 22 13.39 -44.76 27.46
N ALA A 23 12.21 -44.65 26.86
CA ALA A 23 11.32 -45.51 26.08
C ALA A 23 10.21 -44.54 25.63
N ALA A 24 9.83 -44.57 24.36
CA ALA A 24 8.60 -43.93 23.90
C ALA A 24 7.44 -44.93 24.01
N PRO A 25 6.22 -44.49 24.34
CA PRO A 25 5.02 -45.19 23.93
C PRO A 25 4.32 -44.45 22.78
N ASP A 26 4.14 -45.19 21.69
CA ASP A 26 2.98 -45.09 20.80
C ASP A 26 1.70 -45.25 21.63
N ASP A 27 0.69 -44.42 21.38
CA ASP A 27 -0.69 -44.90 21.41
C ASP A 27 -1.71 -43.94 20.76
N LEU A 28 -2.60 -44.57 20.01
CA LEU A 28 -4.03 -44.27 19.82
C LEU A 28 -4.49 -43.30 18.72
N LEU A 29 -5.00 -43.96 17.67
CA LEU A 29 -6.10 -43.58 16.79
C LEU A 29 -7.33 -43.12 17.60
N ASP A 30 -7.93 -41.99 17.21
CA ASP A 30 -9.37 -41.77 17.39
C ASP A 30 -9.89 -40.80 16.31
N GLU A 31 -10.83 -41.28 15.50
CA GLU A 31 -11.58 -40.51 14.50
C GLU A 31 -12.68 -39.68 15.19
N PRO A 32 -12.88 -38.40 14.85
CA PRO A 32 -14.05 -37.66 15.33
C PRO A 32 -15.30 -37.97 14.50
N PRO A 33 -16.50 -38.04 15.13
CA PRO A 33 -17.73 -38.44 14.47
C PRO A 33 -18.30 -37.36 13.55
N ALA A 34 -18.98 -37.84 12.50
CA ALA A 34 -19.72 -37.05 11.52
C ALA A 34 -20.84 -36.21 12.16
N VAL A 35 -20.88 -34.93 11.81
CA VAL A 35 -21.97 -34.01 12.19
C VAL A 35 -23.01 -34.00 11.05
N GLU A 36 -24.21 -34.49 11.35
CA GLU A 36 -25.39 -34.43 10.50
C GLU A 36 -25.83 -32.98 10.26
N ALA A 37 -26.07 -32.64 8.99
CA ALA A 37 -26.73 -31.42 8.56
C ALA A 37 -28.25 -31.53 8.74
N PRO A 38 -28.94 -30.54 9.33
CA PRO A 38 -30.39 -30.45 9.21
C PRO A 38 -30.78 -29.75 7.89
N ALA A 39 -31.55 -30.48 7.09
CA ALA A 39 -32.21 -30.02 5.88
C ALA A 39 -33.32 -28.99 6.19
N ALA A 40 -33.47 -28.01 5.29
CA ALA A 40 -34.62 -27.11 5.23
C ALA A 40 -35.88 -27.84 4.71
N PRO A 41 -37.07 -27.37 5.13
CA PRO A 41 -38.20 -27.35 4.20
C PRO A 41 -38.93 -25.98 4.16
N ARG A 42 -39.13 -25.50 2.92
CA ARG A 42 -40.35 -24.92 2.28
C ARG A 42 -41.18 -23.93 3.11
N ALA A 43 -41.29 -22.65 2.70
CA ALA A 43 -42.18 -22.12 1.65
C ALA A 43 -43.67 -22.31 1.96
N ASP A 44 -44.30 -21.27 2.51
CA ASP A 44 -45.74 -21.02 2.36
C ASP A 44 -45.94 -19.65 1.71
N ALA A 45 -46.48 -19.72 0.50
CA ALA A 45 -47.12 -18.62 -0.19
C ALA A 45 -48.57 -18.57 0.27
N ASP A 46 -49.06 -17.40 0.66
CA ASP A 46 -50.50 -17.16 0.63
C ASP A 46 -50.75 -15.82 -0.08
N ALA A 47 -51.20 -15.97 -1.32
CA ALA A 47 -51.76 -14.92 -2.14
C ALA A 47 -53.28 -14.97 -1.96
N ARG A 48 -53.89 -13.86 -1.54
CA ARG A 48 -55.30 -13.58 -1.88
C ARG A 48 -55.47 -12.12 -2.27
N ALA A 49 -55.74 -11.96 -3.55
CA ALA A 49 -56.30 -10.78 -4.16
C ALA A 49 -57.77 -10.61 -3.72
N ASP A 50 -58.21 -9.36 -3.60
CA ASP A 50 -59.54 -8.93 -4.05
C ASP A 50 -59.55 -7.40 -4.24
N ALA A 51 -59.64 -6.99 -5.51
CA ALA A 51 -60.26 -5.76 -5.98
C ALA A 51 -61.70 -6.16 -6.46
N PRO A 52 -62.71 -5.28 -6.73
CA PRO A 52 -62.56 -3.96 -7.35
C PRO A 52 -63.64 -2.89 -7.01
N GLY A 53 -63.53 -1.69 -7.61
CA GLY A 53 -64.59 -0.68 -7.75
C GLY A 53 -64.05 0.76 -7.73
N SER A 54 -63.54 1.31 -8.83
CA SER A 54 -64.23 2.03 -9.92
C SER A 54 -64.71 3.47 -9.61
N ILE A 55 -63.91 4.42 -10.13
CA ILE A 55 -64.24 5.67 -10.87
C ILE A 55 -65.24 6.68 -10.26
N ALA A 56 -64.74 7.88 -9.96
CA ALA A 56 -65.39 9.15 -10.31
C ALA A 56 -64.38 10.33 -10.33
N THR A 57 -64.50 11.20 -11.33
CA THR A 57 -63.77 12.47 -11.56
C THR A 57 -64.78 13.41 -12.24
N PRO A 58 -64.65 14.75 -12.26
CA PRO A 58 -64.29 15.77 -11.25
C PRO A 58 -65.47 16.77 -11.05
N PRO A 59 -65.24 17.95 -10.43
CA PRO A 59 -65.26 19.14 -11.28
C PRO A 59 -64.12 20.15 -11.01
N ALA A 60 -63.97 21.04 -11.99
CA ALA A 60 -62.88 21.97 -12.20
C ALA A 60 -63.05 23.34 -11.49
N ALA A 61 -61.94 24.10 -11.58
CA ALA A 61 -61.81 25.56 -11.60
C ALA A 61 -61.36 26.26 -10.31
N ALA A 62 -60.10 26.72 -10.30
CA ALA A 62 -59.75 28.14 -10.25
C ALA A 62 -58.22 28.30 -10.33
N GLU A 63 -57.73 28.92 -11.40
CA GLU A 63 -56.35 29.37 -11.55
C GLU A 63 -56.10 30.61 -10.67
N PRO A 64 -55.01 30.67 -9.88
CA PRO A 64 -54.51 31.93 -9.34
C PRO A 64 -53.51 32.58 -10.32
N GLN A 65 -53.75 33.86 -10.55
CA GLN A 65 -53.02 34.76 -11.43
C GLN A 65 -51.56 34.94 -10.99
N PHE A 66 -50.67 34.91 -11.98
CA PHE A 66 -49.26 35.28 -11.89
C PHE A 66 -49.12 36.79 -11.60
N VAL A 67 -48.48 37.14 -10.49
CA VAL A 67 -47.94 38.48 -10.23
C VAL A 67 -46.41 38.39 -10.28
N PRO A 68 -45.72 39.12 -11.17
CA PRO A 68 -44.26 39.11 -11.21
C PRO A 68 -43.72 39.86 -9.98
N GLN A 69 -43.08 39.14 -9.05
CA GLN A 69 -42.27 39.75 -8.01
C GLN A 69 -40.83 39.89 -8.49
N ALA A 70 -40.32 41.10 -8.35
CA ALA A 70 -38.98 41.52 -8.73
C ALA A 70 -37.90 40.70 -7.99
N GLN A 71 -36.85 40.36 -8.73
CA GLN A 71 -35.63 39.76 -8.23
C GLN A 71 -34.95 40.71 -7.24
N PRO A 72 -34.50 40.25 -6.06
CA PRO A 72 -33.35 40.86 -5.40
C PRO A 72 -32.10 40.38 -6.14
N GLU A 73 -31.40 41.32 -6.77
CA GLU A 73 -30.00 41.19 -7.13
C GLU A 73 -29.22 40.91 -5.82
N THR A 74 -28.76 39.67 -5.65
CA THR A 74 -27.76 39.34 -4.64
C THR A 74 -26.45 39.14 -5.35
N ASP A 75 -25.54 40.08 -5.07
CA ASP A 75 -24.15 40.11 -5.44
C ASP A 75 -23.52 38.72 -5.48
N VAL A 76 -22.98 38.37 -6.65
CA VAL A 76 -22.01 37.30 -6.78
C VAL A 76 -20.72 37.85 -6.20
N GLU A 77 -20.57 37.71 -4.88
CA GLU A 77 -19.30 37.95 -4.21
C GLU A 77 -18.36 36.84 -4.69
N GLU A 78 -17.51 37.20 -5.66
CA GLU A 78 -16.38 36.41 -6.13
C GLU A 78 -15.54 36.03 -4.92
N ALA A 79 -15.75 34.80 -4.43
CA ALA A 79 -14.86 34.17 -3.46
C ALA A 79 -13.50 34.01 -4.14
N SER A 80 -12.65 34.99 -3.90
CA SER A 80 -11.24 35.00 -4.20
C SER A 80 -10.63 33.68 -3.75
N LEU A 81 -10.11 32.92 -4.70
CA LEU A 81 -9.23 31.76 -4.47
C LEU A 81 -7.99 32.27 -3.72
N GLU A 82 -8.05 32.26 -2.39
CA GLU A 82 -6.89 32.47 -1.54
C GLU A 82 -5.90 31.34 -1.83
N THR A 83 -4.77 31.77 -2.43
CA THR A 83 -3.45 31.16 -2.50
C THR A 83 -3.35 29.74 -1.93
N VAL A 84 -3.15 28.79 -2.84
CA VAL A 84 -2.59 27.46 -2.55
C VAL A 84 -1.26 27.65 -1.83
N GLU A 85 -1.26 27.52 -0.51
CA GLU A 85 -0.05 27.42 0.27
C GLU A 85 0.54 26.03 0.03
N ILE A 86 1.46 25.96 -0.93
CA ILE A 86 2.44 24.88 -0.96
C ILE A 86 3.28 25.09 0.28
N VAL A 87 2.92 24.46 1.41
CA VAL A 87 3.79 24.40 2.58
C VAL A 87 4.95 23.49 2.17
N PRO A 88 6.16 24.01 1.85
CA PRO A 88 7.31 23.13 1.75
C PRO A 88 7.54 22.55 3.14
N PRO A 89 7.93 21.27 3.24
CA PRO A 89 8.15 20.66 4.55
C PRO A 89 9.15 21.47 5.36
N PRO A 90 8.98 21.59 6.70
CA PRO A 90 10.04 22.14 7.54
C PRO A 90 11.29 21.34 7.22
N VAL A 91 12.38 22.03 6.86
CA VAL A 91 13.64 21.39 6.50
C VAL A 91 13.98 20.48 7.68
N PRO A 92 14.00 19.14 7.50
CA PRO A 92 14.24 18.26 8.61
C PRO A 92 15.60 18.63 9.22
N ASP A 93 15.67 18.65 10.55
CA ASP A 93 16.94 18.82 11.26
C ASP A 93 18.00 17.92 10.62
N GLU A 94 19.16 18.48 10.29
CA GLU A 94 20.32 17.78 9.75
C GLU A 94 20.62 16.47 10.50
N SER A 95 20.39 16.47 11.82
CA SER A 95 20.53 15.28 12.67
C SER A 95 19.48 14.20 12.36
N ALA A 96 18.23 14.60 12.14
CA ALA A 96 17.12 13.72 11.79
C ALA A 96 17.28 13.14 10.39
N LYS A 97 17.77 13.94 9.41
CA LYS A 97 18.12 13.43 8.07
C LYS A 97 19.21 12.38 8.12
N ARG A 98 20.31 12.64 8.83
CA ARG A 98 21.39 11.64 8.98
C ARG A 98 20.91 10.35 9.65
N SER A 99 20.06 10.49 10.68
CA SER A 99 19.44 9.36 11.37
C SER A 99 18.56 8.54 10.42
N TRP A 100 17.75 9.22 9.61
CA TRP A 100 16.91 8.59 8.58
C TRP A 100 17.74 7.85 7.52
N LEU A 101 18.72 8.51 6.90
CA LEU A 101 19.58 7.89 5.88
C LEU A 101 20.29 6.65 6.42
N THR A 102 20.70 6.68 7.69
CA THR A 102 21.29 5.51 8.36
C THR A 102 20.28 4.36 8.48
N ARG A 103 19.03 4.65 8.86
CA ARG A 103 17.96 3.64 8.92
C ARG A 103 17.59 3.10 7.54
N LEU A 104 17.52 3.97 6.53
CA LEU A 104 17.26 3.59 5.14
C LEU A 104 18.36 2.64 4.62
N LYS A 105 19.64 3.01 4.77
CA LYS A 105 20.79 2.16 4.43
C LYS A 105 20.76 0.81 5.17
N THR A 106 20.42 0.84 6.46
CA THR A 106 20.30 -0.39 7.26
C THR A 106 19.15 -1.26 6.76
N GLY A 107 18.00 -0.67 6.46
CA GLY A 107 16.83 -1.37 5.95
C GLY A 107 17.10 -2.08 4.63
N LEU A 108 17.76 -1.38 3.68
CA LEU A 108 18.12 -1.91 2.37
C LEU A 108 19.42 -2.72 2.33
N SER A 109 20.10 -2.91 3.47
CA SER A 109 21.45 -3.50 3.52
C SER A 109 21.56 -4.86 2.82
N LYS A 110 20.53 -5.72 2.87
CA LYS A 110 20.53 -7.01 2.18
C LYS A 110 20.56 -6.84 0.67
N THR A 111 19.67 -6.04 0.10
CA THR A 111 19.67 -5.76 -1.34
C THR A 111 20.95 -5.01 -1.74
N SER A 112 21.37 -4.04 -0.94
CA SER A 112 22.55 -3.23 -1.24
C SER A 112 23.83 -4.04 -1.28
N SER A 113 24.02 -4.98 -0.35
CA SER A 113 25.23 -5.81 -0.29
C SER A 113 25.34 -6.70 -1.53
N SER A 114 24.22 -7.25 -2.01
CA SER A 114 24.20 -8.07 -3.24
C SER A 114 24.63 -7.30 -4.48
N ILE A 115 24.22 -6.03 -4.60
CA ILE A 115 24.56 -5.21 -5.79
C ILE A 115 25.96 -4.59 -5.65
N THR A 116 26.30 -4.07 -4.47
CA THR A 116 27.58 -3.36 -4.26
C THR A 116 28.78 -4.30 -4.22
N GLY A 117 28.60 -5.54 -3.77
CA GLY A 117 29.66 -6.56 -3.75
C GLY A 117 30.22 -6.87 -5.13
N ILE A 118 29.40 -6.76 -6.18
CA ILE A 118 29.79 -7.00 -7.58
C ILE A 118 30.88 -6.03 -8.04
N PHE A 119 30.88 -4.79 -7.55
CA PHE A 119 31.85 -3.78 -7.98
C PHE A 119 33.22 -3.89 -7.28
N VAL A 120 33.41 -4.82 -6.34
CA VAL A 120 34.65 -4.96 -5.57
C VAL A 120 35.68 -5.77 -6.38
N GLY A 121 36.66 -5.07 -6.96
CA GLY A 121 37.74 -5.71 -7.73
C GLY A 121 37.31 -6.26 -9.10
N ALA A 122 36.10 -5.92 -9.55
CA ALA A 122 35.59 -6.33 -10.85
C ALA A 122 36.33 -5.68 -12.02
N LYS A 123 36.27 -6.33 -13.17
CA LYS A 123 36.65 -5.75 -14.46
C LYS A 123 35.38 -5.33 -15.19
N ILE A 124 35.50 -4.36 -16.09
CA ILE A 124 34.37 -3.94 -16.93
C ILE A 124 34.33 -4.85 -18.16
N ASP A 125 33.74 -6.02 -18.01
CA ASP A 125 33.54 -7.05 -19.04
C ASP A 125 32.10 -7.57 -19.02
N GLU A 126 31.80 -8.56 -19.86
CA GLU A 126 30.46 -9.14 -19.96
C GLU A 126 30.02 -9.83 -18.65
N ASP A 127 30.95 -10.49 -17.96
CA ASP A 127 30.69 -11.17 -16.68
C ASP A 127 30.14 -10.18 -15.64
N LEU A 128 30.67 -8.95 -15.57
CA LEU A 128 30.14 -7.90 -14.69
C LEU A 128 28.66 -7.59 -14.97
N TYR A 129 28.27 -7.51 -16.25
CA TYR A 129 26.89 -7.19 -16.60
C TYR A 129 25.94 -8.37 -16.33
N GLU A 130 26.38 -9.61 -16.53
CA GLU A 130 25.61 -10.81 -16.19
C GLU A 130 25.40 -10.95 -14.67
N GLU A 131 26.43 -10.66 -13.87
CA GLU A 131 26.30 -10.63 -12.41
C GLU A 131 25.35 -9.53 -11.96
N LEU A 132 25.44 -8.33 -12.56
CA LEU A 132 24.55 -7.22 -12.27
C LEU A 132 23.10 -7.54 -12.66
N GLU A 133 22.87 -8.16 -13.81
CA GLU A 133 21.56 -8.65 -14.24
C GLU A 133 20.96 -9.59 -13.19
N THR A 134 21.75 -10.59 -12.80
CA THR A 134 21.35 -11.58 -11.80
C THR A 134 20.96 -10.91 -10.49
N ALA A 135 21.78 -9.97 -9.99
CA ALA A 135 21.48 -9.27 -8.74
C ALA A 135 20.24 -8.39 -8.82
N LEU A 136 20.03 -7.67 -9.94
CA LEU A 136 18.83 -6.86 -10.14
C LEU A 136 17.57 -7.71 -10.18
N LEU A 137 17.60 -8.84 -10.90
CA LEU A 137 16.47 -9.79 -10.94
C LEU A 137 16.20 -10.41 -9.57
N MET A 138 17.24 -10.86 -8.85
CA MET A 138 17.12 -11.39 -7.49
C MET A 138 16.58 -10.35 -6.50
N SER A 139 16.79 -9.07 -6.76
CA SER A 139 16.23 -7.97 -5.98
C SER A 139 14.78 -7.63 -6.30
N ASP A 140 14.11 -8.42 -7.15
CA ASP A 140 12.75 -8.17 -7.64
C ASP A 140 12.63 -6.87 -8.47
N ALA A 141 13.68 -6.44 -9.18
CA ALA A 141 13.60 -5.31 -10.13
C ALA A 141 12.71 -5.62 -11.36
N GLY A 142 12.56 -6.90 -11.70
CA GLY A 142 11.80 -7.36 -12.86
C GLY A 142 12.58 -7.23 -14.16
N VAL A 143 12.25 -8.08 -15.14
CA VAL A 143 12.97 -8.21 -16.41
C VAL A 143 13.05 -6.89 -17.16
N ASP A 144 11.90 -6.25 -17.42
CA ASP A 144 11.82 -4.99 -18.18
C ASP A 144 12.65 -3.84 -17.59
N ALA A 145 12.82 -3.79 -16.26
CA ALA A 145 13.61 -2.75 -15.60
C ALA A 145 15.09 -3.09 -15.60
N THR A 146 15.42 -4.36 -15.37
CA THR A 146 16.79 -4.84 -15.44
C THR A 146 17.38 -4.65 -16.84
N GLU A 147 16.69 -5.11 -17.89
CA GLU A 147 17.13 -4.96 -19.28
C GLU A 147 17.35 -3.48 -19.62
N PHE A 148 16.37 -2.63 -19.31
CA PHE A 148 16.46 -1.18 -19.53
C PHE A 148 17.67 -0.55 -18.83
N LEU A 149 17.93 -0.90 -17.57
CA LEU A 149 19.07 -0.36 -16.82
C LEU A 149 20.41 -0.84 -17.40
N LEU A 150 20.51 -2.11 -17.78
CA LEU A 150 21.75 -2.68 -18.33
C LEU A 150 22.08 -2.12 -19.71
N GLU A 151 21.10 -2.00 -20.59
CA GLU A 151 21.28 -1.38 -21.91
C GLU A 151 21.75 0.07 -21.76
N ALA A 152 21.04 0.87 -20.96
CA ALA A 152 21.41 2.26 -20.71
C ALA A 152 22.79 2.39 -20.04
N LEU A 153 23.15 1.46 -19.15
CA LEU A 153 24.46 1.44 -18.51
C LEU A 153 25.57 1.15 -19.51
N ARG A 154 25.40 0.16 -20.39
CA ARG A 154 26.38 -0.17 -21.45
C ARG A 154 26.60 1.01 -22.39
N GLU A 155 25.52 1.67 -22.79
CA GLU A 155 25.59 2.87 -23.62
C GLU A 155 26.37 3.99 -22.93
N LYS A 156 26.04 4.27 -21.66
CA LYS A 156 26.70 5.32 -20.86
C LYS A 156 28.18 5.04 -20.63
N VAL A 157 28.54 3.80 -20.31
CA VAL A 157 29.94 3.35 -20.15
C VAL A 157 30.74 3.58 -21.45
N ARG A 158 30.17 3.25 -22.61
CA ARG A 158 30.81 3.47 -23.91
C ARG A 158 30.92 4.94 -24.27
N ALA A 159 29.87 5.72 -24.05
CA ALA A 159 29.80 7.14 -24.38
C ALA A 159 30.79 7.98 -23.53
N GLU A 160 30.86 7.69 -22.23
CA GLU A 160 31.71 8.42 -21.28
C GLU A 160 33.11 7.80 -21.12
N ARG A 161 33.36 6.65 -21.78
CA ARG A 161 34.62 5.89 -21.72
C ARG A 161 35.03 5.58 -20.28
N LEU A 162 34.08 5.07 -19.49
CA LEU A 162 34.32 4.72 -18.09
C LEU A 162 35.26 3.52 -18.02
N THR A 163 36.34 3.64 -17.25
CA THR A 163 37.39 2.62 -17.15
C THR A 163 37.46 1.96 -15.78
N GLU A 164 36.86 2.58 -14.75
CA GLU A 164 36.88 2.09 -13.38
C GLU A 164 35.50 1.58 -12.93
N PRO A 165 35.40 0.43 -12.23
CA PRO A 165 34.12 -0.12 -11.74
C PRO A 165 33.31 0.88 -10.89
N GLN A 166 34.00 1.73 -10.12
CA GLN A 166 33.37 2.75 -9.29
C GLN A 166 32.68 3.83 -10.13
N GLN A 167 33.20 4.13 -11.33
CA GLN A 167 32.53 5.02 -12.28
C GLN A 167 31.27 4.36 -12.84
N VAL A 168 31.32 3.06 -13.16
CA VAL A 168 30.15 2.28 -13.60
C VAL A 168 29.07 2.26 -12.52
N LYS A 169 29.45 2.07 -11.26
CA LYS A 169 28.53 2.15 -10.12
C LYS A 169 27.86 3.52 -10.00
N ALA A 170 28.60 4.61 -10.18
CA ALA A 170 28.06 5.96 -10.18
C ALA A 170 27.13 6.23 -11.38
N ALA A 171 27.45 5.66 -12.54
CA ALA A 171 26.59 5.69 -13.72
C ALA A 171 25.28 4.93 -13.47
N LEU A 172 25.35 3.72 -12.90
CA LEU A 172 24.18 2.93 -12.50
C LEU A 172 23.30 3.69 -11.49
N ARG A 173 23.91 4.36 -10.50
CA ARG A 173 23.19 5.24 -9.56
C ARG A 173 22.39 6.30 -10.31
N THR A 174 23.02 7.00 -11.25
CA THR A 174 22.36 8.07 -12.02
C THR A 174 21.17 7.51 -12.79
N LEU A 175 21.35 6.38 -13.49
CA LEU A 175 20.28 5.72 -14.23
C LEU A 175 19.14 5.24 -13.33
N LEU A 176 19.45 4.76 -12.13
CA LEU A 176 18.45 4.35 -11.16
C LEU A 176 17.65 5.54 -10.62
N VAL A 177 18.31 6.67 -10.34
CA VAL A 177 17.62 7.91 -9.96
C VAL A 177 16.68 8.36 -11.07
N ASP A 178 17.15 8.39 -12.31
CA ASP A 178 16.34 8.79 -13.47
C ASP A 178 15.14 7.87 -13.67
N LEU A 179 15.34 6.56 -13.50
CA LEU A 179 14.27 5.57 -13.55
C LEU A 179 13.22 5.80 -12.46
N LEU A 180 13.65 6.09 -11.23
CA LEU A 180 12.76 6.22 -10.07
C LEU A 180 12.14 7.62 -9.96
N LYS A 181 12.69 8.64 -10.61
CA LYS A 181 12.23 10.03 -10.51
C LYS A 181 10.74 10.23 -10.81
N PRO A 182 10.12 9.55 -11.80
CA PRO A 182 8.67 9.65 -12.04
C PRO A 182 7.80 9.20 -10.86
N LEU A 183 8.34 8.38 -9.94
CA LEU A 183 7.65 7.96 -8.73
C LEU A 183 7.74 9.01 -7.61
N GLU A 184 8.68 9.95 -7.68
CA GLU A 184 8.90 10.95 -6.65
C GLU A 184 7.90 12.10 -6.78
N LYS A 185 6.95 12.17 -5.84
CA LYS A 185 5.97 13.26 -5.77
C LYS A 185 5.65 13.59 -4.32
N SER A 186 5.36 14.85 -4.04
CA SER A 186 4.89 15.29 -2.73
C SER A 186 3.36 15.21 -2.63
N LEU A 187 2.88 14.87 -1.44
CA LEU A 187 1.47 14.92 -1.10
C LEU A 187 1.03 16.38 -0.92
N MET A 188 0.10 16.84 -1.75
CA MET A 188 -0.37 18.24 -1.75
C MET A 188 -1.51 18.42 -0.74
N LEU A 189 -1.19 19.02 0.42
CA LEU A 189 -2.14 19.36 1.48
C LEU A 189 -2.87 20.69 1.16
N GLY A 190 -3.92 21.01 1.91
CA GLY A 190 -4.64 22.30 1.82
C GLY A 190 -5.53 22.51 0.57
N ARG A 191 -5.40 21.68 -0.47
CA ARG A 191 -6.22 21.78 -1.70
C ARG A 191 -7.71 21.44 -1.54
N ALA A 192 -8.08 20.89 -0.39
CA ALA A 192 -9.45 20.56 -0.01
C ALA A 192 -9.55 20.52 1.51
N LYS A 193 -10.75 20.77 2.05
CA LYS A 193 -11.01 20.76 3.49
C LYS A 193 -12.36 20.09 3.83
N PRO A 194 -12.37 18.82 4.30
CA PRO A 194 -11.20 17.97 4.50
C PRO A 194 -10.63 17.45 3.17
N LEU A 195 -9.32 17.26 3.12
CA LEU A 195 -8.68 16.39 2.15
C LEU A 195 -8.93 14.94 2.57
N VAL A 196 -9.86 14.29 1.87
CA VAL A 196 -10.22 12.88 2.06
C VAL A 196 -9.25 11.94 1.34
N MET A 197 -8.60 11.04 2.09
CA MET A 197 -7.72 9.98 1.61
C MET A 197 -8.35 8.61 1.86
N MET A 198 -8.45 7.79 0.82
CA MET A 198 -8.86 6.39 0.92
C MET A 198 -7.62 5.50 0.92
N ILE A 199 -7.47 4.62 1.92
CA ILE A 199 -6.25 3.81 2.08
C ILE A 199 -6.61 2.34 1.89
N ALA A 200 -6.10 1.78 0.81
CA ALA A 200 -6.37 0.42 0.35
C ALA A 200 -5.11 -0.45 0.39
N GLY A 201 -5.30 -1.75 0.19
CA GLY A 201 -4.22 -2.73 0.17
C GLY A 201 -4.60 -4.05 0.83
N VAL A 202 -3.81 -5.08 0.59
CA VAL A 202 -4.09 -6.42 1.12
C VAL A 202 -3.84 -6.51 2.63
N ASN A 203 -4.34 -7.56 3.26
CA ASN A 203 -4.02 -7.86 4.65
C ASN A 203 -2.52 -8.07 4.85
N GLY A 204 -2.00 -7.62 6.00
CA GLY A 204 -0.59 -7.74 6.32
C GLY A 204 0.32 -6.72 5.61
N ALA A 205 -0.18 -5.95 4.64
CA ALA A 205 0.62 -4.92 3.95
C ALA A 205 0.94 -3.69 4.81
N GLY A 206 0.43 -3.62 6.04
CA GLY A 206 0.74 -2.50 6.96
C GLY A 206 -0.18 -1.28 6.83
N LYS A 207 -1.40 -1.42 6.29
CA LYS A 207 -2.40 -0.32 6.15
C LYS A 207 -2.63 0.46 7.44
N THR A 208 -3.20 -0.18 8.46
CA THR A 208 -3.56 0.46 9.74
C THR A 208 -2.34 1.07 10.44
N THR A 209 -1.19 0.40 10.36
CA THR A 209 0.10 0.95 10.85
C THR A 209 0.50 2.21 10.06
N SER A 210 0.40 2.18 8.73
CA SER A 210 0.73 3.33 7.88
C SER A 210 -0.21 4.51 8.13
N ILE A 211 -1.50 4.26 8.37
CA ILE A 211 -2.48 5.28 8.77
C ILE A 211 -2.04 5.97 10.06
N GLY A 212 -1.68 5.19 11.09
CA GLY A 212 -1.23 5.74 12.36
C GLY A 212 0.04 6.57 12.25
N LYS A 213 1.03 6.09 11.47
CA LYS A 213 2.28 6.83 11.22
C LYS A 213 2.03 8.10 10.40
N LEU A 214 1.23 8.00 9.34
CA LEU A 214 0.88 9.13 8.49
C LEU A 214 0.07 10.18 9.26
N ALA A 215 -0.84 9.78 10.15
CA ALA A 215 -1.56 10.71 11.02
C ALA A 215 -0.60 11.55 11.87
N LYS A 216 0.38 10.90 12.50
CA LYS A 216 1.39 11.59 13.30
C LYS A 216 2.32 12.47 12.45
N HIS A 217 2.67 12.01 11.25
CA HIS A 217 3.42 12.79 10.28
C HIS A 217 2.66 14.07 9.91
N LEU A 218 1.39 13.96 9.49
CA LEU A 218 0.54 15.12 9.13
C LEU A 218 0.35 16.10 10.30
N GLN A 219 0.21 15.60 11.53
CA GLN A 219 0.16 16.45 12.73
C GLN A 219 1.44 17.26 12.95
N SER A 220 2.61 16.79 12.49
CA SER A 220 3.85 17.60 12.55
C SER A 220 3.89 18.74 11.54
N PHE A 221 2.92 18.82 10.63
CA PHE A 221 2.65 19.94 9.72
C PHE A 221 1.37 20.69 10.13
N ASP A 222 1.04 20.66 11.42
CA ASP A 222 -0.12 21.34 12.01
C ASP A 222 -1.48 20.97 11.38
N GLN A 223 -1.57 19.82 10.70
CA GLN A 223 -2.82 19.34 10.14
C GLN A 223 -3.66 18.64 11.21
N SER A 224 -4.92 19.05 11.33
CA SER A 224 -5.91 18.27 12.08
C SER A 224 -6.33 17.04 11.28
N VAL A 225 -6.37 15.88 11.96
CA VAL A 225 -6.63 14.59 11.33
C VAL A 225 -7.87 13.94 11.94
N LEU A 226 -8.66 13.23 11.12
CA LEU A 226 -9.73 12.33 11.55
C LEU A 226 -9.57 10.98 10.84
N LEU A 227 -9.74 9.89 11.59
CA LEU A 227 -9.67 8.52 11.03
C LEU A 227 -11.06 7.92 10.93
N ALA A 228 -11.32 7.15 9.87
CA ALA A 228 -12.49 6.29 9.76
C ALA A 228 -12.11 4.83 9.73
N ALA A 229 -12.76 4.04 10.59
CA ALA A 229 -12.57 2.60 10.70
C ALA A 229 -13.45 1.85 9.69
N GLY A 230 -13.07 1.90 8.41
CA GLY A 230 -13.80 1.23 7.33
C GLY A 230 -13.50 -0.27 7.17
N ASP A 231 -12.49 -0.84 7.85
CA ASP A 231 -12.35 -2.30 7.98
C ASP A 231 -13.36 -2.83 9.01
N THR A 232 -14.64 -2.88 8.64
CA THR A 232 -15.72 -3.30 9.56
C THR A 232 -15.77 -4.81 9.78
N PHE A 233 -15.17 -5.59 8.89
CA PHE A 233 -15.10 -7.04 8.98
C PHE A 233 -14.20 -7.53 10.13
N ARG A 234 -13.15 -6.78 10.46
CA ARG A 234 -12.15 -7.19 11.46
C ARG A 234 -12.25 -6.31 12.71
N ALA A 235 -12.87 -6.83 13.75
CA ALA A 235 -12.94 -6.16 15.06
C ALA A 235 -11.56 -5.71 15.57
N ALA A 236 -10.55 -6.58 15.45
CA ALA A 236 -9.16 -6.26 15.82
C ALA A 236 -8.55 -5.11 14.99
N ALA A 237 -8.93 -4.95 13.72
CA ALA A 237 -8.44 -3.83 12.90
C ALA A 237 -9.04 -2.50 13.39
N ARG A 238 -10.33 -2.49 13.74
CA ARG A 238 -10.99 -1.32 14.34
C ARG A 238 -10.36 -0.94 15.67
N GLU A 239 -10.13 -1.92 16.54
CA GLU A 239 -9.47 -1.71 17.84
C GLU A 239 -8.04 -1.20 17.65
N GLN A 240 -7.28 -1.78 16.73
CA GLN A 240 -5.93 -1.32 16.40
C GLN A 240 -5.93 0.13 15.90
N LEU A 241 -6.88 0.51 15.05
CA LEU A 241 -7.02 1.90 14.59
C LEU A 241 -7.40 2.84 15.73
N ALA A 242 -8.28 2.40 16.65
CA ALA A 242 -8.65 3.15 17.84
C ALA A 242 -7.45 3.39 18.78
N ILE A 243 -6.60 2.40 18.98
CA ILE A 243 -5.33 2.53 19.73
C ILE A 243 -4.41 3.57 19.07
N TRP A 244 -4.28 3.53 17.74
CA TRP A 244 -3.53 4.56 17.00
C TRP A 244 -4.13 5.96 17.15
N GLY A 245 -5.46 6.06 17.11
CA GLY A 245 -6.18 7.29 17.36
C GLY A 245 -5.90 7.84 18.77
N GLN A 246 -6.04 7.02 19.80
CA GLN A 246 -5.74 7.39 21.18
C GLN A 246 -4.27 7.82 21.35
N ARG A 247 -3.33 7.04 20.80
CA ARG A 247 -1.89 7.34 20.86
C ARG A 247 -1.54 8.68 20.22
N ASN A 248 -2.20 9.04 19.13
CA ASN A 248 -1.96 10.29 18.40
C ASN A 248 -2.90 11.42 18.80
N ASN A 249 -3.79 11.22 19.78
CA ASN A 249 -4.86 12.16 20.13
C ASN A 249 -5.71 12.58 18.90
N VAL A 250 -6.09 11.59 18.09
CA VAL A 250 -6.89 11.75 16.86
C VAL A 250 -8.24 11.06 17.05
N THR A 251 -9.32 11.73 16.62
CA THR A 251 -10.65 11.11 16.64
C THR A 251 -10.73 9.97 15.62
N VAL A 252 -11.26 8.83 16.06
CA VAL A 252 -11.62 7.70 15.18
C VAL A 252 -13.13 7.57 15.13
N VAL A 253 -13.69 7.62 13.92
CA VAL A 253 -15.10 7.32 13.64
C VAL A 253 -15.20 5.84 13.32
N ALA A 254 -15.98 5.10 14.12
CA ALA A 254 -16.18 3.67 13.98
C ALA A 254 -17.64 3.31 14.33
N GLN A 255 -18.12 2.19 13.78
CA GLN A 255 -19.37 1.55 14.17
C GLN A 255 -19.05 0.11 14.61
N GLU A 256 -19.84 -0.44 15.54
CA GLU A 256 -19.65 -1.82 16.05
C GLU A 256 -19.92 -2.87 14.98
N SER A 257 -20.92 -2.62 14.15
CA SER A 257 -21.28 -3.39 12.96
C SER A 257 -21.90 -2.44 11.94
N GLY A 258 -21.69 -2.71 10.65
CA GLY A 258 -22.23 -1.84 9.60
C GLY A 258 -21.48 -1.94 8.28
N ASP A 259 -22.08 -1.34 7.26
CA ASP A 259 -21.50 -1.18 5.94
C ASP A 259 -20.29 -0.22 6.01
N PRO A 260 -19.08 -0.63 5.59
CA PRO A 260 -17.90 0.24 5.50
C PRO A 260 -18.18 1.61 4.88
N ALA A 261 -19.01 1.61 3.85
CA ALA A 261 -19.35 2.83 3.13
C ALA A 261 -20.15 3.82 3.99
N ALA A 262 -21.02 3.32 4.89
CA ALA A 262 -21.79 4.15 5.81
C ALA A 262 -20.88 4.82 6.86
N VAL A 263 -19.97 4.05 7.47
CA VAL A 263 -18.97 4.58 8.43
C VAL A 263 -18.16 5.71 7.81
N ILE A 264 -17.73 5.52 6.56
CA ILE A 264 -16.92 6.50 5.84
C ILE A 264 -17.74 7.74 5.46
N PHE A 265 -19.00 7.57 5.05
CA PHE A 265 -19.90 8.70 4.76
C PHE A 265 -20.08 9.60 6.00
N ASP A 266 -20.36 8.99 7.15
CA ASP A 266 -20.52 9.71 8.42
C ASP A 266 -19.22 10.42 8.83
N ALA A 267 -18.07 9.77 8.60
CA ALA A 267 -16.77 10.35 8.92
C ALA A 267 -16.42 11.56 8.04
N VAL A 268 -16.78 11.57 6.75
CA VAL A 268 -16.63 12.76 5.90
C VAL A 268 -17.51 13.90 6.42
N GLY A 269 -18.76 13.60 6.78
CA GLY A 269 -19.66 14.58 7.39
C GLY A 269 -19.11 15.16 8.70
N ALA A 270 -18.60 14.31 9.58
CA ALA A 270 -17.99 14.70 10.86
C ALA A 270 -16.72 15.56 10.65
N ALA A 271 -15.86 15.18 9.70
CA ALA A 271 -14.65 15.93 9.37
C ALA A 271 -14.99 17.34 8.85
N ARG A 272 -16.01 17.46 7.97
CA ARG A 272 -16.52 18.76 7.50
C ARG A 272 -17.07 19.62 8.64
N ALA A 273 -17.97 19.05 9.46
CA ALA A 273 -18.59 19.77 10.57
C ALA A 273 -17.57 20.30 11.59
N ARG A 274 -16.48 19.53 11.80
CA ARG A 274 -15.40 19.88 12.73
C ARG A 274 -14.26 20.68 12.07
N LYS A 275 -14.39 21.02 10.77
CA LYS A 275 -13.37 21.73 9.98
C LYS A 275 -11.98 21.06 10.03
N ILE A 276 -11.97 19.73 10.02
CA ILE A 276 -10.75 18.91 9.99
C ILE A 276 -10.03 19.11 8.64
N ASP A 277 -8.71 19.15 8.65
CA ASP A 277 -7.89 19.37 7.45
C ASP A 277 -7.76 18.09 6.62
N VAL A 278 -7.51 16.94 7.27
CA VAL A 278 -7.33 15.65 6.61
C VAL A 278 -8.21 14.56 7.22
N MET A 279 -8.91 13.82 6.37
CA MET A 279 -9.65 12.62 6.75
C MET A 279 -9.04 11.39 6.07
N MET A 280 -8.72 10.35 6.84
CA MET A 280 -8.18 9.10 6.31
C MET A 280 -9.13 7.94 6.59
N ALA A 281 -9.52 7.22 5.54
CA ALA A 281 -10.36 6.03 5.63
C ALA A 281 -9.53 4.76 5.55
N ASP A 282 -9.50 3.97 6.63
CA ASP A 282 -9.04 2.57 6.57
C ASP A 282 -10.07 1.73 5.82
N THR A 283 -9.62 0.68 5.13
CA THR A 283 -10.50 -0.19 4.35
C THR A 283 -10.16 -1.66 4.57
N ALA A 284 -11.11 -2.55 4.25
CA ALA A 284 -10.88 -3.97 4.33
C ALA A 284 -9.69 -4.39 3.44
N GLY A 285 -8.87 -5.32 3.95
CA GLY A 285 -7.74 -5.88 3.18
C GLY A 285 -7.92 -7.32 2.73
N ARG A 286 -9.05 -7.95 3.05
CA ARG A 286 -9.38 -9.31 2.63
C ARG A 286 -10.87 -9.55 2.67
N LEU A 287 -11.38 -10.05 1.57
CA LEU A 287 -12.69 -10.65 1.42
C LEU A 287 -12.53 -12.06 0.85
N PRO A 288 -13.60 -12.90 0.81
CA PRO A 288 -13.51 -14.28 0.33
C PRO A 288 -12.86 -14.42 -1.06
N THR A 289 -13.03 -13.40 -1.92
CA THR A 289 -12.37 -13.30 -3.23
C THR A 289 -11.80 -11.91 -3.46
N GLN A 290 -10.78 -11.80 -4.31
CA GLN A 290 -10.22 -10.52 -4.74
C GLN A 290 -11.25 -9.67 -5.51
N LEU A 291 -12.17 -10.30 -6.25
CA LEU A 291 -13.26 -9.62 -6.95
C LEU A 291 -14.18 -8.89 -5.97
N HIS A 292 -14.62 -9.57 -4.91
CA HIS A 292 -15.48 -8.96 -3.89
C HIS A 292 -14.77 -7.79 -3.21
N LEU A 293 -13.47 -7.93 -2.92
CA LEU A 293 -12.66 -6.85 -2.32
C LEU A 293 -12.69 -5.61 -3.21
N MET A 294 -12.45 -5.78 -4.52
CA MET A 294 -12.44 -4.65 -5.45
C MET A 294 -13.81 -3.99 -5.60
N GLU A 295 -14.90 -4.77 -5.60
CA GLU A 295 -16.27 -4.22 -5.63
C GLU A 295 -16.60 -3.38 -4.40
N GLU A 296 -16.21 -3.86 -3.21
CA GLU A 296 -16.40 -3.13 -1.96
C GLU A 296 -15.59 -1.83 -1.96
N LEU A 297 -14.31 -1.87 -2.35
CA LEU A 297 -13.48 -0.69 -2.44
C LEU A 297 -14.03 0.33 -3.48
N ARG A 298 -14.55 -0.13 -4.61
CA ARG A 298 -15.25 0.75 -5.57
C ARG A 298 -16.52 1.35 -4.98
N LYS A 299 -17.28 0.59 -4.19
CA LYS A 299 -18.46 1.11 -3.48
C LYS A 299 -18.05 2.19 -2.49
N VAL A 300 -17.02 1.96 -1.67
CA VAL A 300 -16.46 2.94 -0.75
C VAL A 300 -16.04 4.22 -1.48
N LYS A 301 -15.25 4.11 -2.57
CA LYS A 301 -14.84 5.26 -3.38
C LYS A 301 -16.04 6.08 -3.88
N ARG A 302 -17.08 5.41 -4.41
CA ARG A 302 -18.30 6.08 -4.87
C ARG A 302 -19.05 6.80 -3.74
N VAL A 303 -19.09 6.22 -2.55
CA VAL A 303 -19.78 6.83 -1.40
C VAL A 303 -19.01 8.03 -0.87
N ILE A 304 -17.68 7.97 -0.84
CA ILE A 304 -16.84 9.14 -0.53
C ILE A 304 -17.16 10.30 -1.49
N GLY A 305 -17.23 10.02 -2.80
CA GLY A 305 -17.55 11.05 -3.80
C GLY A 305 -18.97 11.61 -3.71
N LYS A 306 -19.92 10.87 -3.11
CA LYS A 306 -21.26 11.40 -2.79
C LYS A 306 -21.27 12.27 -1.53
N ALA A 307 -20.35 12.00 -0.59
CA ALA A 307 -20.25 12.76 0.66
C ALA A 307 -19.56 14.11 0.46
N GLN A 308 -18.67 14.21 -0.52
CA GLN A 308 -17.96 15.43 -0.89
C GLN A 308 -17.53 15.40 -2.36
N ASP A 309 -17.85 16.46 -3.10
CA ASP A 309 -17.43 16.61 -4.49
C ASP A 309 -15.90 16.63 -4.60
N GLY A 310 -15.37 15.92 -5.60
CA GLY A 310 -13.93 15.76 -5.82
C GLY A 310 -13.25 14.73 -4.90
N ALA A 311 -13.96 14.15 -3.93
CA ALA A 311 -13.42 13.12 -3.05
C ALA A 311 -13.58 11.68 -3.64
N PRO A 312 -12.74 10.70 -3.26
CA PRO A 312 -11.51 10.88 -2.49
C PRO A 312 -10.46 11.65 -3.31
N HIS A 313 -9.77 12.58 -2.66
CA HIS A 313 -8.72 13.38 -3.31
C HIS A 313 -7.47 12.53 -3.51
N GLU A 314 -7.23 11.60 -2.60
CA GLU A 314 -6.13 10.63 -2.67
C GLU A 314 -6.68 9.22 -2.50
N VAL A 315 -6.23 8.31 -3.36
CA VAL A 315 -6.47 6.87 -3.24
C VAL A 315 -5.10 6.20 -3.14
N LEU A 316 -4.72 5.85 -1.91
CA LEU A 316 -3.41 5.33 -1.59
C LEU A 316 -3.44 3.82 -1.49
N LEU A 317 -2.51 3.15 -2.16
CA LEU A 317 -2.29 1.71 -2.00
C LEU A 317 -1.08 1.48 -1.11
N VAL A 318 -1.27 0.72 -0.02
CA VAL A 318 -0.17 0.24 0.81
C VAL A 318 0.28 -1.13 0.31
N ILE A 319 1.55 -1.24 -0.04
CA ILE A 319 2.20 -2.48 -0.51
C ILE A 319 3.32 -2.92 0.44
N ASP A 320 3.54 -4.24 0.49
CA ASP A 320 4.62 -4.86 1.26
C ASP A 320 5.79 -5.18 0.31
N ALA A 321 6.96 -4.58 0.56
CA ALA A 321 8.14 -4.78 -0.27
C ALA A 321 8.61 -6.24 -0.30
N ASN A 322 8.31 -7.05 0.72
CA ASN A 322 8.68 -8.47 0.75
C ASN A 322 7.90 -9.34 -0.24
N THR A 323 6.79 -8.81 -0.76
CA THR A 323 5.96 -9.54 -1.73
C THR A 323 6.56 -9.53 -3.14
N GLY A 324 7.60 -8.72 -3.40
CA GLY A 324 8.33 -8.74 -4.68
C GLY A 324 7.42 -8.43 -5.87
N GLN A 325 7.57 -9.19 -6.96
CA GLN A 325 6.73 -9.03 -8.16
C GLN A 325 5.21 -9.15 -7.93
N ASN A 326 4.76 -9.79 -6.84
CA ASN A 326 3.34 -9.79 -6.48
C ASN A 326 2.84 -8.38 -6.14
N ALA A 327 3.70 -7.50 -5.62
CA ALA A 327 3.35 -6.11 -5.38
C ALA A 327 3.02 -5.39 -6.68
N LEU A 328 3.79 -5.62 -7.76
CA LEU A 328 3.53 -5.00 -9.06
C LEU A 328 2.18 -5.45 -9.64
N ALA A 329 1.88 -6.75 -9.54
CA ALA A 329 0.58 -7.28 -9.94
C ALA A 329 -0.56 -6.65 -9.12
N GLN A 330 -0.36 -6.45 -7.82
CA GLN A 330 -1.33 -5.74 -6.96
C GLN A 330 -1.49 -4.29 -7.39
N VAL A 331 -0.41 -3.55 -7.60
CA VAL A 331 -0.46 -2.15 -8.05
C VAL A 331 -1.31 -2.03 -9.32
N LYS A 332 -1.07 -2.87 -10.34
CA LYS A 332 -1.88 -2.88 -11.57
C LYS A 332 -3.36 -3.15 -11.28
N ALA A 333 -3.67 -4.22 -10.53
CA ALA A 333 -5.04 -4.62 -10.26
C ALA A 333 -5.84 -3.58 -9.44
N PHE A 334 -5.21 -2.97 -8.44
CA PHE A 334 -5.84 -1.92 -7.63
C PHE A 334 -5.96 -0.61 -8.41
N ASP A 335 -4.99 -0.27 -9.26
CA ASP A 335 -5.06 0.93 -10.11
C ASP A 335 -6.16 0.83 -11.17
N ASP A 336 -6.26 -0.31 -11.85
CA ASP A 336 -7.34 -0.55 -12.81
C ASP A 336 -8.73 -0.52 -12.12
N ALA A 337 -8.81 -0.89 -10.84
CA ALA A 337 -10.05 -0.89 -10.09
C ALA A 337 -10.43 0.46 -9.49
N LEU A 338 -9.45 1.23 -9.00
CA LEU A 338 -9.66 2.38 -8.13
C LEU A 338 -9.06 3.68 -8.65
N GLY A 339 -8.17 3.66 -9.65
CA GLY A 339 -7.41 4.84 -10.09
C GLY A 339 -6.61 5.42 -8.93
N LEU A 340 -5.49 4.77 -8.60
CA LEU A 340 -4.62 5.15 -7.49
C LEU A 340 -3.94 6.49 -7.77
N THR A 341 -3.79 7.28 -6.72
CA THR A 341 -3.08 8.57 -6.78
C THR A 341 -1.67 8.46 -6.22
N GLY A 342 -1.43 7.47 -5.36
CA GLY A 342 -0.12 7.25 -4.77
C GLY A 342 0.03 5.89 -4.08
N LEU A 343 1.28 5.55 -3.77
CA LEU A 343 1.68 4.32 -3.09
C LEU A 343 2.35 4.64 -1.75
N ILE A 344 2.19 3.72 -0.81
CA ILE A 344 3.00 3.63 0.41
C ILE A 344 3.67 2.26 0.39
N VAL A 345 5.00 2.25 0.35
CA VAL A 345 5.77 0.99 0.34
C VAL A 345 6.30 0.72 1.73
N THR A 346 5.90 -0.39 2.33
CA THR A 346 6.28 -0.75 3.70
C THR A 346 7.22 -1.95 3.73
N LYS A 347 7.81 -2.19 4.90
CA LYS A 347 8.68 -3.34 5.20
C LYS A 347 9.88 -3.45 4.26
N LEU A 348 10.45 -2.29 3.91
CA LEU A 348 11.72 -2.22 3.20
C LEU A 348 12.90 -2.59 4.12
N ASP A 349 12.67 -2.69 5.42
CA ASP A 349 13.65 -3.19 6.37
C ASP A 349 13.88 -4.70 6.25
N GLY A 350 15.16 -5.07 6.08
CA GLY A 350 15.58 -6.47 6.09
C GLY A 350 15.10 -7.27 4.88
N THR A 351 14.60 -6.60 3.83
CA THR A 351 14.22 -7.23 2.58
C THR A 351 15.38 -7.30 1.60
N ALA A 352 15.48 -8.40 0.85
CA ALA A 352 16.36 -8.49 -0.31
C ALA A 352 15.67 -7.98 -1.58
N LYS A 353 14.37 -7.62 -1.50
CA LYS A 353 13.48 -7.36 -2.63
C LYS A 353 13.25 -5.86 -2.90
N GLY A 354 14.23 -5.03 -2.58
CA GLY A 354 14.15 -3.57 -2.72
C GLY A 354 14.01 -3.08 -4.18
N GLY A 355 14.30 -3.92 -5.17
CA GLY A 355 14.22 -3.60 -6.60
C GLY A 355 12.80 -3.37 -7.10
N ILE A 356 11.76 -3.74 -6.35
CA ILE A 356 10.36 -3.63 -6.78
C ILE A 356 9.95 -2.21 -7.24
N LEU A 357 10.55 -1.16 -6.68
CA LEU A 357 10.30 0.21 -7.11
C LEU A 357 10.73 0.46 -8.57
N ALA A 358 11.82 -0.17 -9.02
CA ALA A 358 12.25 -0.09 -10.42
C ALA A 358 11.22 -0.75 -11.36
N ALA A 359 10.65 -1.89 -10.94
CA ALA A 359 9.60 -2.58 -11.69
C ALA A 359 8.34 -1.71 -11.84
N ILE A 360 7.92 -1.07 -10.74
CA ILE A 360 6.77 -0.15 -10.72
C ILE A 360 7.05 1.06 -11.61
N ALA A 361 8.23 1.66 -11.52
CA ALA A 361 8.62 2.80 -12.35
C ALA A 361 8.53 2.51 -13.85
N ARG A 362 8.92 1.31 -14.29
CA ARG A 362 8.82 0.92 -15.71
C ARG A 362 7.41 0.61 -16.16
N GLN A 363 6.66 -0.15 -15.38
CA GLN A 363 5.42 -0.77 -15.88
C GLN A 363 4.14 -0.04 -15.46
N ARG A 364 4.15 0.69 -14.33
CA ARG A 364 2.99 1.43 -13.83
C ARG A 364 3.47 2.57 -12.91
N PRO A 365 3.94 3.71 -13.47
CA PRO A 365 4.60 4.77 -12.71
C PRO A 365 3.62 5.61 -11.87
N ILE A 366 3.05 4.98 -10.85
CA ILE A 366 2.18 5.62 -9.84
C ILE A 366 3.09 6.24 -8.78
N PRO A 367 2.89 7.51 -8.40
CA PRO A 367 3.73 8.16 -7.40
C PRO A 367 3.87 7.34 -6.12
N VAL A 368 5.07 7.25 -5.57
CA VAL A 368 5.32 6.74 -4.23
C VAL A 368 5.43 7.94 -3.31
N TYR A 369 4.46 8.11 -2.42
CA TYR A 369 4.50 9.22 -1.47
C TYR A 369 5.39 8.89 -0.28
N PHE A 370 5.31 7.67 0.24
CA PHE A 370 6.03 7.28 1.45
C PHE A 370 6.66 5.90 1.33
N ILE A 371 7.81 5.75 2.01
CA ILE A 371 8.48 4.47 2.22
C ILE A 371 8.66 4.20 3.72
N GLY A 372 8.51 2.93 4.10
CA GLY A 372 8.55 2.45 5.47
C GLY A 372 9.67 1.43 5.69
N VAL A 373 10.61 1.73 6.60
CA VAL A 373 11.81 0.90 6.91
C VAL A 373 11.87 0.47 8.38
N GLY A 374 10.72 0.27 9.02
CA GLY A 374 10.67 -0.18 10.41
C GLY A 374 9.31 0.01 11.05
N GLU A 375 9.22 -0.20 12.35
CA GLU A 375 7.97 -0.18 13.12
C GLU A 375 7.69 1.17 13.79
N LYS A 376 8.72 2.00 14.02
CA LYS A 376 8.56 3.27 14.72
C LYS A 376 7.87 4.30 13.83
N VAL A 377 7.34 5.36 14.44
CA VAL A 377 6.59 6.38 13.69
C VAL A 377 7.49 7.11 12.71
N GLU A 378 8.70 7.42 13.15
CA GLU A 378 9.77 8.06 12.39
C GLU A 378 10.35 7.20 11.25
N ASP A 379 9.92 5.94 11.12
CA ASP A 379 10.36 5.01 10.07
C ASP A 379 9.49 5.08 8.81
N LEU A 380 8.47 5.94 8.78
CA LEU A 380 7.73 6.31 7.56
C LEU A 380 8.18 7.69 7.12
N GLN A 381 8.79 7.80 5.94
CA GLN A 381 9.27 9.08 5.40
C GLN A 381 8.85 9.27 3.95
N PRO A 382 8.78 10.52 3.48
CA PRO A 382 8.59 10.82 2.06
C PRO A 382 9.61 10.07 1.19
N PHE A 383 9.17 9.59 0.03
CA PHE A 383 10.07 8.95 -0.91
C PHE A 383 10.97 9.98 -1.61
N SER A 384 12.25 9.66 -1.75
CA SER A 384 13.22 10.37 -2.57
C SER A 384 13.95 9.36 -3.46
N ALA A 385 13.93 9.58 -4.77
CA ALA A 385 14.62 8.72 -5.71
C ALA A 385 16.14 8.74 -5.50
N GLU A 386 16.69 9.90 -5.13
CA GLU A 386 18.12 10.06 -4.82
C GLU A 386 18.50 9.30 -3.55
N GLU A 387 17.84 9.58 -2.42
CA GLU A 387 18.17 8.92 -1.15
C GLU A 387 18.00 7.39 -1.22
N PHE A 388 16.98 6.93 -1.93
CA PHE A 388 16.74 5.51 -2.15
C PHE A 388 17.83 4.87 -3.02
N SER A 389 18.22 5.51 -4.11
CA SER A 389 19.27 5.01 -5.01
C SER A 389 20.64 5.00 -4.32
N ASP A 390 20.92 6.01 -3.50
CA ASP A 390 22.11 6.09 -2.65
C ASP A 390 22.14 4.94 -1.64
N ALA A 391 21.02 4.69 -0.95
CA ALA A 391 20.94 3.61 0.01
C ALA A 391 21.09 2.22 -0.65
N LEU A 392 20.54 2.03 -1.85
CA LEU A 392 20.64 0.77 -2.58
C LEU A 392 22.07 0.50 -3.04
N LEU A 393 22.80 1.53 -3.47
CA LEU A 393 24.16 1.38 -3.96
C LEU A 393 25.23 1.67 -2.90
N GLY A 394 24.86 1.79 -1.62
CA GLY A 394 25.82 2.03 -0.54
C GLY A 394 26.64 3.31 -0.72
N GLY A 395 25.99 4.37 -1.21
CA GLY A 395 26.50 5.75 -1.16
C GLY A 395 26.51 6.30 0.26
#